data_AF-A0A349NB19-F1
#
_entry.id   AF-A0A349NB19-F1
#
_cell.length_a   1.000
_cell.length_b   1.000
_cell.length_c   1.000
_cell.angle_alpha   90.00
_cell.angle_beta   90.00
_cell.angle_gamma   90.00
#
_symmetry.space_group_name_H-M   'P 1'
#
loop_
_entity.id
_entity.type
_entity.pdbx_description
1 polymer ?
#
loop_
_entity_poly.entity_id
_entity_poly.type
_entity_poly.pdbx_seq_one_letter_code
_entity_poly.pdbx_strand_id
1 'polypeptide(L)'
;MQHYNYQDTFKQLFETAVSQFERGNKNKDSYFSEDEQSQIAANGWRIQDFFDYAEDLNQWGEPSYEIAQSIEQVRREYFLHKLDGKSSPNQVSVSELPARSDSLGGITWLPRILTKARGKLLGELPNEIMYCCGGDRHFLETHDIHPSEFLRIVWANWDNDQGVLEFVKSRGSAI
;
A
#
# COMPACT_ATOMS: atom_id res chain seq x y z
N MET A 1 -12.30 -6.32 18.51
CA MET A 1 -12.29 -5.56 17.24
C MET A 1 -13.55 -5.91 16.47
N GLN A 2 -14.32 -4.93 15.99
CA GLN A 2 -15.43 -5.22 15.09
C GLN A 2 -14.89 -5.43 13.67
N HIS A 3 -15.18 -6.58 13.09
CA HIS A 3 -14.68 -6.93 11.75
C HIS A 3 -15.61 -6.49 10.62
N TYR A 4 -16.89 -6.26 10.91
CA TYR A 4 -17.91 -6.01 9.90
C TYR A 4 -17.82 -4.61 9.29
N ASN A 5 -17.49 -3.61 10.11
CA ASN A 5 -17.44 -2.19 9.78
C ASN A 5 -16.06 -1.57 10.07
N TYR A 6 -14.99 -2.36 9.94
CA TYR A 6 -13.63 -1.88 10.20
C TYR A 6 -13.25 -0.64 9.34
N GLN A 7 -13.95 -0.44 8.22
CA GLN A 7 -13.78 0.71 7.33
C GLN A 7 -14.13 2.03 8.03
N ASP A 8 -15.09 2.03 8.97
CA ASP A 8 -15.43 3.23 9.75
C ASP A 8 -14.24 3.66 10.63
N THR A 9 -13.57 2.69 11.25
CA THR A 9 -12.33 2.93 12.01
C THR A 9 -11.22 3.43 11.10
N PHE A 10 -11.04 2.81 9.93
CA PHE A 10 -10.04 3.25 8.96
C PHE A 10 -10.25 4.70 8.54
N LYS A 11 -11.52 5.07 8.23
CA LYS A 11 -11.90 6.42 7.85
C LYS A 11 -11.55 7.45 8.90
N GLN A 12 -11.89 7.20 10.16
CA GLN A 12 -11.56 8.09 11.27
C GLN A 12 -10.06 8.32 11.39
N LEU A 13 -9.26 7.25 11.33
CA LEU A 13 -7.80 7.32 11.41
C LEU A 13 -7.19 8.07 10.21
N PHE A 14 -7.73 7.85 9.01
CA PHE A 14 -7.32 8.56 7.80
C PHE A 14 -7.60 10.06 7.91
N GLU A 15 -8.82 10.45 8.30
CA GLU A 15 -9.20 11.86 8.50
C GLU A 15 -8.34 12.53 9.57
N THR A 16 -8.02 11.82 10.66
CA THR A 16 -7.07 12.30 11.68
C THR A 16 -5.71 12.58 11.09
N ALA A 17 -5.12 11.65 10.33
CA ALA A 17 -3.81 11.84 9.73
C ALA A 17 -3.77 13.01 8.75
N VAL A 18 -4.77 13.11 7.88
CA VAL A 18 -4.92 14.23 6.92
C VAL A 18 -5.00 15.56 7.67
N SER A 19 -5.85 15.66 8.70
CA SER A 19 -6.01 16.90 9.45
C SER A 19 -4.76 17.30 10.23
N GLN A 20 -4.02 16.33 10.78
CA GLN A 20 -2.73 16.60 11.45
C GLN A 20 -1.70 17.16 10.45
N PHE A 21 -1.58 16.54 9.28
CA PHE A 21 -0.62 16.98 8.26
C PHE A 21 -0.95 18.37 7.70
N GLU A 22 -2.24 18.65 7.46
CA GLU A 22 -2.79 19.95 7.04
C GLU A 22 -2.45 21.07 8.03
N ARG A 23 -2.48 20.76 9.33
CA ARG A 23 -2.09 21.70 10.41
C ARG A 23 -0.57 21.88 10.55
N GLY A 24 0.21 21.27 9.67
CA GLY A 24 1.67 21.35 9.66
C GLY A 24 2.36 20.39 10.62
N ASN A 25 1.64 19.49 11.29
CA ASN A 25 2.27 18.49 12.15
C ASN A 25 2.94 17.41 11.30
N LYS A 26 4.28 17.40 11.23
CA LYS A 26 5.06 16.37 10.51
C LYS A 26 5.56 15.25 11.42
N ASN A 27 5.20 15.26 12.70
CA ASN A 27 5.57 14.22 13.65
C ASN A 27 4.49 13.12 13.70
N LYS A 28 4.62 12.08 12.87
CA LYS A 28 3.67 10.95 12.81
C LYS A 28 3.47 10.24 14.16
N ASP A 29 4.46 10.26 15.05
CA ASP A 29 4.38 9.59 16.36
C ASP A 29 3.37 10.28 17.30
N SER A 30 2.92 11.49 16.94
CA SER A 30 1.90 12.26 17.66
C SER A 30 0.50 12.20 17.03
N TYR A 31 0.31 11.45 15.93
CA TYR A 31 -0.95 11.46 15.19
C TYR A 31 -2.05 10.70 15.91
N PHE A 32 -1.70 9.64 16.62
CA PHE A 32 -2.63 8.65 17.15
C PHE A 32 -2.38 8.37 18.62
N SER A 33 -3.45 8.26 19.39
CA SER A 33 -3.46 7.76 20.76
C SER A 33 -3.04 6.30 20.85
N GLU A 34 -2.71 5.80 22.05
CA GLU A 34 -2.33 4.40 22.27
C GLU A 34 -3.43 3.42 21.84
N ASP A 35 -4.70 3.78 22.04
CA ASP A 35 -5.85 2.98 21.61
C ASP A 35 -5.95 2.92 20.08
N GLU A 36 -5.78 4.05 19.40
CA GLU A 36 -5.78 4.11 17.93
C GLU A 36 -4.58 3.34 17.34
N GLN A 37 -3.40 3.45 17.94
CA GLN A 37 -2.23 2.66 17.54
C GLN A 37 -2.48 1.16 17.69
N SER A 38 -3.17 0.76 18.77
CA SER A 38 -3.58 -0.63 18.97
C SER A 38 -4.60 -1.10 17.91
N GLN A 39 -5.53 -0.23 17.49
CA GLN A 39 -6.46 -0.52 16.40
C GLN A 39 -5.76 -0.65 15.04
N ILE A 40 -4.79 0.24 14.75
CA ILE A 40 -3.95 0.17 13.56
C ILE A 40 -3.24 -1.18 13.50
N ALA A 41 -2.55 -1.56 14.56
CA ALA A 41 -1.81 -2.82 14.65
C ALA A 41 -2.75 -4.05 14.55
N ALA A 42 -3.91 -4.02 15.20
CA ALA A 42 -4.87 -5.13 15.18
C ALA A 42 -5.47 -5.40 13.78
N ASN A 43 -5.48 -4.40 12.90
CA ASN A 43 -5.89 -4.56 11.49
C ASN A 43 -4.68 -4.80 10.55
N GLY A 44 -3.46 -4.81 11.09
CA GLY A 44 -2.25 -4.96 10.32
C GLY A 44 -1.88 -3.72 9.49
N TRP A 45 -2.49 -2.56 9.75
CA TRP A 45 -2.09 -1.30 9.13
C TRP A 45 -0.83 -0.75 9.80
N ARG A 46 -0.26 0.30 9.21
CA ARG A 46 0.93 0.95 9.76
C ARG A 46 0.71 2.45 9.84
N ILE A 47 1.20 3.05 10.93
CA ILE A 47 1.16 4.51 11.15
C ILE A 47 1.81 5.25 9.97
N GLN A 48 2.91 4.70 9.45
CA GLN A 48 3.61 5.27 8.30
C GLN A 48 2.71 5.35 7.07
N ASP A 49 1.87 4.35 6.78
CA ASP A 49 1.00 4.37 5.60
C ASP A 49 -0.01 5.53 5.69
N PHE A 50 -0.60 5.77 6.87
CA PHE A 50 -1.49 6.92 7.10
C PHE A 50 -0.77 8.26 6.94
N PHE A 51 0.47 8.35 7.44
CA PHE A 51 1.29 9.56 7.27
C PHE A 51 1.58 9.82 5.80
N ASP A 52 1.99 8.80 5.05
CA ASP A 52 2.30 8.89 3.62
C ASP A 52 1.05 9.29 2.81
N TYR A 53 -0.11 8.70 3.11
CA TYR A 53 -1.36 9.08 2.46
C TYR A 53 -1.74 10.53 2.75
N ALA A 54 -1.60 10.98 4.01
CA ALA A 54 -1.88 12.36 4.38
C ALA A 54 -0.93 13.35 3.68
N GLU A 55 0.35 13.00 3.60
CA GLU A 55 1.38 13.78 2.91
C GLU A 55 1.08 13.90 1.42
N ASP A 56 0.94 12.77 0.74
CA ASP A 56 0.75 12.72 -0.71
C ASP A 56 -0.59 13.36 -1.11
N LEU A 57 -1.67 13.15 -0.35
CA LEU A 57 -2.97 13.79 -0.59
C LEU A 57 -2.87 15.32 -0.46
N ASN A 58 -2.17 15.83 0.55
CA ASN A 58 -2.00 17.27 0.76
C ASN A 58 -1.14 17.93 -0.33
N GLN A 59 -0.10 17.24 -0.80
CA GLN A 59 0.85 17.81 -1.76
C GLN A 59 0.37 17.66 -3.21
N TRP A 60 -0.29 16.54 -3.52
CA TRP A 60 -0.56 16.10 -4.90
C TRP A 60 -2.03 15.79 -5.17
N GLY A 61 -2.90 15.79 -4.15
CA GLY A 61 -4.32 15.47 -4.30
C GLY A 61 -4.64 13.97 -4.39
N GLU A 62 -3.66 13.10 -4.17
CA GLU A 62 -3.80 11.64 -4.30
C GLU A 62 -2.88 10.89 -3.33
N PRO A 63 -3.18 9.65 -2.92
CA PRO A 63 -4.40 8.90 -3.25
C PRO A 63 -5.61 9.40 -2.46
N SER A 64 -6.81 9.26 -3.04
CA SER A 64 -8.07 9.55 -2.33
C SER A 64 -8.31 8.55 -1.19
N TYR A 65 -9.25 8.87 -0.30
CA TYR A 65 -9.71 7.96 0.74
C TYR A 65 -10.12 6.59 0.17
N GLU A 66 -10.86 6.57 -0.94
CA GLU A 66 -11.35 5.33 -1.57
C GLU A 66 -10.19 4.45 -2.05
N ILE A 67 -9.16 5.06 -2.63
CA ILE A 67 -7.96 4.34 -3.05
C ILE A 67 -7.21 3.81 -1.82
N ALA A 68 -6.92 4.67 -0.84
CA ALA A 68 -6.21 4.26 0.38
C ALA A 68 -6.95 3.14 1.13
N GLN A 69 -8.26 3.29 1.35
CA GLN A 69 -9.09 2.28 2.01
C GLN A 69 -9.06 0.95 1.27
N SER A 70 -9.16 0.96 -0.07
CA SER A 70 -9.19 -0.28 -0.84
C SER A 70 -7.84 -1.00 -0.86
N ILE A 71 -6.72 -0.27 -0.84
CA ILE A 71 -5.37 -0.84 -0.66
C ILE A 71 -5.28 -1.50 0.72
N GLU A 72 -5.69 -0.78 1.75
CA GLU A 72 -5.58 -1.22 3.14
C GLU A 72 -6.55 -2.34 3.52
N GLN A 73 -7.64 -2.46 2.77
CA GLN A 73 -8.49 -3.64 2.81
C GLN A 73 -7.73 -4.91 2.39
N VAL A 74 -7.02 -4.88 1.25
CA VAL A 74 -6.27 -6.06 0.77
C VAL A 74 -5.15 -6.40 1.74
N ARG A 75 -4.46 -5.38 2.27
CA ARG A 75 -3.43 -5.60 3.29
C ARG A 75 -4.01 -6.22 4.58
N ARG A 76 -5.14 -5.72 5.07
CA ARG A 76 -5.81 -6.28 6.24
C ARG A 76 -6.20 -7.74 6.03
N GLU A 77 -6.78 -8.05 4.86
CA GLU A 77 -7.16 -9.43 4.48
C GLU A 77 -5.92 -10.35 4.46
N TYR A 78 -4.82 -9.91 3.86
CA TYR A 78 -3.57 -10.69 3.83
C TYR A 78 -3.04 -10.94 5.26
N PHE A 79 -3.01 -9.94 6.12
CA PHE A 79 -2.54 -10.10 7.49
C PHE A 79 -3.39 -11.05 8.33
N LEU A 80 -4.71 -10.95 8.22
CA LEU A 80 -5.60 -11.84 8.97
C LEU A 80 -5.60 -13.27 8.43
N HIS A 81 -5.51 -13.46 7.11
CA HIS A 81 -5.71 -14.78 6.50
C HIS A 81 -4.44 -15.51 6.08
N LYS A 82 -3.32 -14.79 5.89
CA LYS A 82 -2.03 -15.37 5.51
C LYS A 82 -0.97 -15.26 6.60
N LEU A 83 -1.08 -14.27 7.48
CA LEU A 83 -0.15 -14.08 8.59
C LEU A 83 -0.75 -14.40 9.96
N ASP A 84 -1.98 -14.94 10.01
CA ASP A 84 -2.70 -15.26 11.24
C ASP A 84 -2.79 -14.09 12.24
N GLY A 85 -2.85 -12.86 11.73
CA GLY A 85 -2.85 -11.64 12.53
C GLY A 85 -1.52 -11.35 13.23
N LYS A 86 -0.40 -11.91 12.74
CA LYS A 86 0.94 -11.70 13.29
C LYS A 86 1.77 -10.87 12.31
N SER A 87 2.38 -9.80 12.81
CA SER A 87 3.27 -8.97 12.00
C SER A 87 4.53 -9.76 11.62
N SER A 88 5.01 -9.55 10.40
CA SER A 88 6.31 -10.05 9.99
C SER A 88 7.42 -9.35 10.80
N PRO A 89 8.47 -10.08 11.25
CA PRO A 89 9.64 -9.47 11.88
C PRO A 89 10.61 -8.87 10.85
N ASN A 90 10.38 -9.09 9.56
CA ASN A 90 11.28 -8.69 8.50
C ASN A 90 10.98 -7.27 8.02
N GLN A 91 11.93 -6.70 7.28
CA GLN A 91 11.76 -5.45 6.57
C GLN A 91 12.48 -5.56 5.22
N VAL A 92 11.82 -5.08 4.15
CA VAL A 92 12.44 -4.99 2.83
C VAL A 92 13.58 -3.99 2.89
N SER A 93 14.77 -4.38 2.43
CA SER A 93 15.88 -3.47 2.31
C SER A 93 15.66 -2.50 1.14
N VAL A 94 15.81 -1.20 1.37
CA VAL A 94 15.71 -0.18 0.31
C VAL A 94 16.70 -0.46 -0.83
N SER A 95 17.89 -0.98 -0.50
CA SER A 95 18.93 -1.33 -1.47
C SER A 95 18.59 -2.55 -2.33
N GLU A 96 17.62 -3.37 -1.92
CA GLU A 96 17.14 -4.54 -2.66
C GLU A 96 15.95 -4.20 -3.57
N LEU A 97 15.44 -2.97 -3.53
CA LEU A 97 14.40 -2.54 -4.45
C LEU A 97 14.97 -2.40 -5.87
N PRO A 98 14.35 -3.05 -6.88
CA PRO A 98 14.75 -2.87 -8.28
C PRO A 98 14.80 -1.40 -8.69
N ALA A 99 15.74 -1.06 -9.58
CA ALA A 99 15.92 0.31 -10.03
C ALA A 99 14.66 0.80 -10.77
N ARG A 100 14.48 2.12 -10.80
CA ARG A 100 13.34 2.76 -11.47
C ARG A 100 13.28 2.45 -12.98
N SER A 101 14.43 2.18 -13.59
CA SER A 101 14.59 1.82 -15.00
C SER A 101 14.52 0.32 -15.28
N ASP A 102 14.49 -0.52 -14.25
CA ASP A 102 14.44 -1.98 -14.45
C ASP A 102 13.11 -2.37 -15.07
N SER A 103 13.16 -3.41 -15.91
CA SER A 103 12.01 -3.93 -16.61
C SER A 103 11.89 -5.44 -16.48
N LEU A 104 10.66 -5.93 -16.53
CA LEU A 104 10.35 -7.35 -16.61
C LEU A 104 9.45 -7.55 -17.83
N GLY A 105 9.88 -8.40 -18.77
CA GLY A 105 9.13 -8.64 -20.01
C GLY A 105 8.89 -7.39 -20.86
N GLY A 106 9.80 -6.43 -20.81
CA GLY A 106 9.71 -5.15 -21.53
C GLY A 106 8.89 -4.06 -20.82
N ILE A 107 8.33 -4.34 -19.64
CA ILE A 107 7.56 -3.37 -18.87
C ILE A 107 8.45 -2.77 -17.79
N THR A 108 8.83 -1.51 -17.98
CA THR A 108 9.58 -0.71 -16.98
C THR A 108 8.77 -0.54 -15.70
N TRP A 109 9.43 -0.43 -14.56
CA TRP A 109 8.83 -0.27 -13.22
C TRP A 109 8.15 -1.50 -12.64
N LEU A 110 7.70 -2.45 -13.48
CA LEU A 110 7.06 -3.70 -13.03
C LEU A 110 7.83 -4.46 -11.94
N PRO A 111 9.15 -4.76 -12.08
CA PRO A 111 9.87 -5.46 -11.01
C PRO A 111 9.89 -4.66 -9.70
N ARG A 112 9.96 -3.32 -9.78
CA ARG A 112 9.97 -2.45 -8.60
C ARG A 112 8.63 -2.45 -7.88
N ILE A 113 7.52 -2.25 -8.58
CA ILE A 113 6.19 -2.24 -7.97
C ILE A 113 5.79 -3.64 -7.46
N LEU A 114 6.27 -4.72 -8.08
CA LEU A 114 6.11 -6.09 -7.58
C LEU A 114 6.73 -6.27 -6.18
N THR A 115 7.99 -5.88 -6.01
CA THR A 115 8.67 -5.94 -4.70
C THR A 115 7.93 -5.08 -3.67
N LYS A 116 7.46 -3.90 -4.07
CA LYS A 116 6.70 -3.02 -3.18
C LYS A 116 5.33 -3.58 -2.81
N ALA A 117 4.64 -4.22 -3.74
CA ALA A 117 3.34 -4.87 -3.51
C ALA A 117 3.47 -6.03 -2.51
N ARG A 118 4.49 -6.90 -2.68
CA ARG A 118 4.80 -7.97 -1.71
C ARG A 118 5.13 -7.40 -0.33
N GLY A 119 6.01 -6.39 -0.28
CA GLY A 119 6.34 -5.68 0.96
C GLY A 119 5.12 -5.06 1.63
N LYS A 120 4.21 -4.45 0.85
CA LYS A 120 2.94 -3.91 1.36
C LYS A 120 2.12 -5.02 2.00
N LEU A 121 1.85 -6.11 1.27
CA LEU A 121 1.06 -7.26 1.75
C LEU A 121 1.63 -7.88 3.03
N LEU A 122 2.95 -7.96 3.16
CA LEU A 122 3.60 -8.47 4.37
C LEU A 122 3.63 -7.43 5.52
N GLY A 123 3.53 -6.14 5.19
CA GLY A 123 3.74 -5.03 6.13
C GLY A 123 5.22 -4.70 6.37
N GLU A 124 6.10 -5.13 5.45
CA GLU A 124 7.55 -5.10 5.57
C GLU A 124 8.20 -3.90 4.88
N LEU A 125 7.43 -2.98 4.28
CA LEU A 125 8.03 -1.82 3.64
C LEU A 125 8.78 -0.95 4.67
N PRO A 126 9.98 -0.43 4.36
CA PRO A 126 10.62 0.53 5.22
C PRO A 126 9.90 1.88 5.16
N ASN A 127 10.13 2.75 6.15
CA ASN A 127 9.36 3.99 6.29
C ASN A 127 9.55 4.98 5.14
N GLU A 128 10.66 4.85 4.42
CA GLU A 128 11.02 5.67 3.27
C GLU A 128 10.32 5.21 1.97
N ILE A 129 9.59 4.09 2.02
CA ILE A 129 9.00 3.45 0.85
C ILE A 129 7.52 3.17 1.09
N MET A 130 6.66 3.86 0.34
CA MET A 130 5.24 3.58 0.27
C MET A 130 4.88 2.83 -1.02
N TYR A 131 3.92 1.91 -0.95
CA TYR A 131 3.20 1.42 -2.12
C TYR A 131 2.18 2.46 -2.57
N CYS A 132 1.98 2.61 -3.88
CA CYS A 132 1.10 3.63 -4.47
C CYS A 132 1.66 5.06 -4.34
N CYS A 133 3.00 5.23 -4.36
CA CYS A 133 3.63 6.55 -4.54
C CYS A 133 3.43 7.08 -5.97
N GLY A 134 3.80 8.33 -6.26
CA GLY A 134 3.63 8.92 -7.60
C GLY A 134 4.16 8.07 -8.77
N GLY A 135 5.29 7.37 -8.60
CA GLY A 135 5.80 6.45 -9.62
C GLY A 135 4.96 5.18 -9.80
N ASP A 136 4.42 4.64 -8.71
CA ASP A 136 3.49 3.50 -8.79
C ASP A 136 2.15 3.93 -9.38
N ARG A 137 1.63 5.12 -9.01
CA ARG A 137 0.39 5.68 -9.57
C ARG A 137 0.51 5.85 -11.07
N HIS A 138 1.59 6.46 -11.54
CA HIS A 138 1.86 6.60 -12.97
C HIS A 138 1.92 5.27 -13.70
N PHE A 139 2.59 4.26 -13.13
CA PHE A 139 2.59 2.90 -13.69
C PHE A 139 1.18 2.30 -13.76
N LEU A 140 0.43 2.37 -12.66
CA LEU A 140 -0.89 1.78 -12.54
C LEU A 140 -1.91 2.45 -13.48
N GLU A 141 -1.88 3.77 -13.60
CA GLU A 141 -2.70 4.54 -14.56
C GLU A 141 -2.35 4.20 -16.00
N THR A 142 -1.06 4.12 -16.33
CA THR A 142 -0.59 3.79 -17.68
C THR A 142 -1.11 2.42 -18.14
N HIS A 143 -1.29 1.50 -17.21
CA HIS A 143 -1.76 0.15 -17.49
C HIS A 143 -3.25 -0.08 -17.16
N ASP A 144 -3.98 0.97 -16.74
CA ASP A 144 -5.38 0.91 -16.30
C ASP A 144 -5.65 -0.18 -15.25
N ILE A 145 -4.86 -0.16 -14.18
CA ILE A 145 -4.93 -1.13 -13.08
C ILE A 145 -5.20 -0.38 -11.77
N HIS A 146 -6.26 -0.77 -11.07
CA HIS A 146 -6.52 -0.21 -9.76
C HIS A 146 -5.44 -0.68 -8.74
N PRO A 147 -4.88 0.18 -7.86
CA PRO A 147 -3.84 -0.24 -6.90
C PRO A 147 -4.20 -1.48 -6.07
N SER A 148 -5.43 -1.54 -5.53
CA SER A 148 -5.90 -2.72 -4.79
C SER A 148 -6.12 -3.96 -5.67
N GLU A 149 -6.40 -3.81 -6.98
CA GLU A 149 -6.46 -4.93 -7.92
C GLU A 149 -5.06 -5.50 -8.14
N PHE A 150 -4.05 -4.65 -8.34
CA PHE A 150 -2.67 -5.07 -8.50
C PHE A 150 -2.18 -5.87 -7.28
N LEU A 151 -2.47 -5.41 -6.05
CA LEU A 151 -2.14 -6.18 -4.84
C LEU A 151 -2.80 -7.57 -4.83
N ARG A 152 -4.07 -7.69 -5.23
CA ARG A 152 -4.76 -8.99 -5.29
C ARG A 152 -4.15 -9.91 -6.36
N ILE A 153 -3.76 -9.36 -7.51
CA ILE A 153 -3.08 -10.14 -8.57
C ILE A 153 -1.72 -10.63 -8.11
N VAL A 154 -0.94 -9.78 -7.43
CA VAL A 154 0.35 -10.18 -6.83
C VAL A 154 0.14 -11.25 -5.77
N TRP A 155 -0.87 -11.09 -4.91
CA TRP A 155 -1.21 -12.12 -3.93
C TRP A 155 -1.56 -13.46 -4.59
N ALA A 156 -2.42 -13.45 -5.62
CA ALA A 156 -2.82 -14.66 -6.34
C ALA A 156 -1.65 -15.32 -7.10
N ASN A 157 -0.61 -14.56 -7.45
CA ASN A 157 0.57 -15.01 -8.19
C ASN A 157 1.86 -14.85 -7.37
N TRP A 158 1.81 -15.15 -6.07
CA TRP A 158 2.89 -14.85 -5.13
C TRP A 158 4.28 -15.29 -5.61
N ASP A 159 4.39 -16.52 -6.15
CA ASP A 159 5.62 -17.11 -6.67
C ASP A 159 5.70 -17.13 -8.21
N ASN A 160 4.80 -16.40 -8.89
CA ASN A 160 4.65 -16.41 -10.34
C ASN A 160 4.65 -15.00 -10.93
N ASP A 161 5.82 -14.36 -10.97
CA ASP A 161 5.99 -13.03 -11.61
C ASP A 161 5.55 -13.02 -13.07
N GLN A 162 5.70 -14.14 -13.79
CA GLN A 162 5.21 -14.26 -15.16
C GLN A 162 3.69 -14.11 -15.24
N GLY A 163 2.94 -14.64 -14.26
CA GLY A 163 1.48 -14.48 -14.19
C GLY A 163 1.07 -13.02 -14.01
N VAL A 164 1.79 -12.26 -13.19
CA VAL A 164 1.55 -10.82 -13.02
C VAL A 164 1.90 -10.05 -14.30
N LEU A 165 3.02 -10.38 -14.95
CA LEU A 165 3.42 -9.79 -16.22
C LEU A 165 2.34 -9.98 -17.30
N GLU A 166 1.82 -11.20 -17.46
CA GLU A 166 0.77 -11.48 -18.45
C GLU A 166 -0.55 -10.75 -18.12
N PHE A 167 -0.91 -10.63 -16.84
CA PHE A 167 -2.05 -9.79 -16.43
C PHE A 167 -1.86 -8.33 -16.87
N VAL A 168 -0.70 -7.72 -16.57
CA VAL A 168 -0.42 -6.31 -16.93
C VAL A 168 -0.48 -6.10 -18.45
N LYS A 169 0.10 -7.02 -19.23
CA LYS A 169 0.03 -6.97 -20.70
C LYS A 169 -1.40 -7.07 -21.22
N SER A 170 -2.22 -7.94 -20.63
CA SER A 170 -3.60 -8.15 -21.05
C SER A 170 -4.47 -6.91 -20.83
N ARG A 171 -4.24 -6.17 -19.74
CA ARG A 171 -4.91 -4.89 -19.45
C ARG A 171 -4.49 -3.79 -20.41
N GLY A 172 -3.19 -3.61 -20.62
CA GLY A 172 -2.68 -2.60 -21.56
C GLY A 172 -3.08 -2.83 -23.03
N SER A 173 -3.51 -4.04 -23.39
CA SER A 173 -4.01 -4.39 -24.73
C SER A 173 -5.53 -4.23 -24.88
N ALA A 174 -6.25 -3.99 -23.78
CA ALA A 174 -7.71 -3.87 -23.76
C ALA A 174 -8.21 -2.43 -23.93
N ILE A 175 -7.31 -1.48 -24.17
CA ILE A 175 -7.57 -0.05 -24.41
C ILE A 175 -7.29 0.29 -25.87
#